data_AF-A0A9E2P0Z1-F1
#
_entry.id   AF-A0A9E2P0Z1-F1
#
_cell.length_a   1.000
_cell.length_b   1.000
_cell.length_c   1.000
_cell.angle_alpha   90.00
_cell.angle_beta   90.00
_cell.angle_gamma   90.00
#
_symmetry.space_group_name_H-M   'P 1'
#
loop_
_entity.id
_entity.type
_entity.pdbx_description
1 polymer ?
#
loop_
_entity_poly.entity_id
_entity_poly.type
_entity_poly.pdbx_seq_one_letter_code
_entity_poly.pdbx_strand_id
1 'polypeptide(L)'
;MEIITATTIFLASLNVYGGCGFAYNAETSEDGIVTAKTVYRKSVCGKYLSPTLKYNYVYDGEQRLAQKEVLKWNDITEEWEKSHILNYLYDENGYTIEYAAWNSGKQEYADVIAKQTYDEGTDGVLYIALYRWDDSGNDWVKQNDMVAMNLSGELLTSLELEL
;
A
#
# COMPACT_ATOMS: atom_id res chain seq x y z
N MET A 1 -13.89 13.00 -2.81
CA MET A 1 -12.69 12.15 -2.87
C MET A 1 -13.05 10.66 -2.81
N GLU A 2 -12.39 9.83 -3.62
CA GLU A 2 -12.55 8.37 -3.57
C GLU A 2 -11.78 7.75 -2.39
N ILE A 3 -12.40 6.77 -1.73
CA ILE A 3 -11.82 5.99 -0.62
C ILE A 3 -11.37 4.62 -1.13
N ILE A 4 -10.32 4.06 -0.53
CA ILE A 4 -9.82 2.73 -0.90
C ILE A 4 -10.64 1.69 -0.14
N THR A 5 -11.45 0.92 -0.85
CA THR A 5 -12.34 -0.09 -0.25
C THR A 5 -11.86 -1.51 -0.57
N ALA A 6 -12.39 -2.48 0.18
CA ALA A 6 -12.24 -3.91 -0.16
C ALA A 6 -12.61 -4.22 -1.61
N THR A 7 -13.67 -3.59 -2.14
CA THR A 7 -14.10 -3.76 -3.54
C THR A 7 -13.06 -3.23 -4.52
N THR A 8 -12.46 -2.07 -4.25
CA THR A 8 -11.38 -1.50 -5.06
C THR A 8 -10.17 -2.45 -5.10
N ILE A 9 -9.80 -3.01 -3.94
CA ILE A 9 -8.69 -3.98 -3.84
C ILE A 9 -9.02 -5.28 -4.60
N PHE A 10 -10.25 -5.76 -4.51
CA PHE A 10 -10.72 -6.91 -5.27
C PHE A 10 -10.62 -6.69 -6.78
N LEU A 11 -11.15 -5.57 -7.29
CA LEU A 11 -11.05 -5.25 -8.72
C LEU A 11 -9.60 -5.14 -9.19
N ALA A 12 -8.74 -4.47 -8.41
CA ALA A 12 -7.31 -4.39 -8.71
C ALA A 12 -6.62 -5.76 -8.73
N SER A 13 -7.14 -6.75 -7.99
CA SER A 13 -6.62 -8.12 -7.99
C SER A 13 -6.98 -8.95 -9.22
N LEU A 14 -8.02 -8.56 -9.97
CA LEU A 14 -8.45 -9.23 -11.20
C LEU A 14 -7.61 -8.83 -12.43
N ASN A 15 -6.83 -7.76 -12.35
CA ASN A 15 -6.01 -7.25 -13.46
C ASN A 15 -4.77 -8.13 -13.70
N VAL A 16 -4.87 -9.08 -14.64
CA VAL A 16 -3.75 -9.90 -15.13
C VAL A 16 -3.22 -9.32 -16.44
N TYR A 17 -2.14 -8.52 -16.39
CA TYR A 17 -1.45 -8.07 -17.60
C TYR A 17 -0.61 -9.21 -18.23
N GLY A 18 -0.75 -9.38 -19.55
CA GLY A 18 -0.10 -10.42 -20.36
C GLY A 18 1.39 -10.18 -20.65
N GLY A 19 2.16 -11.26 -20.82
CA GLY A 19 3.62 -11.28 -21.05
C GLY A 19 4.47 -11.51 -19.77
N CYS A 20 5.77 -11.84 -19.92
CA CYS A 20 6.74 -11.98 -18.82
C CYS A 20 6.64 -10.77 -17.87
N GLY A 21 6.26 -11.01 -16.62
CA GLY A 21 5.86 -9.95 -15.67
C GLY A 21 5.42 -10.54 -14.34
N PHE A 22 4.46 -9.91 -13.66
CA PHE A 22 3.93 -10.41 -12.39
C PHE A 22 2.62 -11.18 -12.53
N ALA A 23 2.40 -12.15 -11.63
CA ALA A 23 1.12 -12.80 -11.40
C ALA A 23 0.69 -12.51 -9.96
N TYR A 24 -0.62 -12.50 -9.72
CA TYR A 24 -1.21 -12.12 -8.45
C TYR A 24 -2.16 -13.22 -7.98
N ASN A 25 -2.10 -13.56 -6.70
CA ASN A 25 -3.06 -14.45 -6.05
C ASN A 25 -3.74 -13.68 -4.91
N ALA A 26 -5.05 -13.48 -4.99
CA ALA A 26 -5.83 -12.87 -3.92
C ALA A 26 -6.44 -13.97 -3.04
N GLU A 27 -6.37 -13.76 -1.73
CA GLU A 27 -7.05 -14.57 -0.72
C GLU A 27 -8.26 -13.78 -0.22
N THR A 28 -9.42 -14.43 -0.08
CA THR A 28 -10.67 -13.79 0.36
C THR A 28 -11.23 -14.46 1.62
N SER A 29 -11.92 -13.69 2.47
CA SER A 29 -12.76 -14.23 3.55
C SER A 29 -13.98 -14.96 2.99
N GLU A 30 -14.75 -15.61 3.88
CA GLU A 30 -16.04 -16.24 3.52
C GLU A 30 -17.04 -15.23 2.93
N ASP A 31 -16.98 -13.98 3.38
CA ASP A 31 -17.81 -12.87 2.87
C ASP A 31 -17.30 -12.27 1.55
N GLY A 32 -16.24 -12.83 0.95
CA GLY A 32 -15.69 -12.38 -0.32
C GLY A 32 -14.78 -11.14 -0.24
N ILE A 33 -14.36 -10.75 0.96
CA ILE A 33 -13.45 -9.61 1.19
C ILE A 33 -12.01 -10.05 0.98
N VAL A 34 -11.23 -9.33 0.17
CA VAL A 34 -9.81 -9.64 -0.03
C VAL A 34 -9.03 -9.39 1.25
N THR A 35 -8.46 -10.42 1.85
CA THR A 35 -7.69 -10.34 3.10
C THR A 35 -6.19 -10.34 2.84
N ALA A 36 -5.74 -10.94 1.74
CA ALA A 36 -4.34 -10.90 1.35
C ALA A 36 -4.15 -10.96 -0.17
N LYS A 37 -2.98 -10.52 -0.63
CA LYS A 37 -2.55 -10.65 -2.02
C LYS A 37 -1.09 -11.04 -2.09
N THR A 38 -0.77 -12.12 -2.79
CA THR A 38 0.61 -12.53 -3.08
C THR A 38 0.99 -12.14 -4.50
N VAL A 39 2.16 -11.52 -4.65
CA VAL A 39 2.78 -11.13 -5.91
C VAL A 39 3.85 -12.15 -6.26
N TYR A 40 3.80 -12.64 -7.50
CA TYR A 40 4.76 -13.59 -8.04
C TYR A 40 5.41 -13.04 -9.29
N ARG A 41 6.71 -13.29 -9.45
CA ARG A 41 7.43 -13.09 -10.71
C ARG A 41 7.26 -14.31 -11.61
N LYS A 42 6.84 -14.09 -12.86
CA LYS A 42 6.81 -15.13 -13.90
C LYS A 42 8.21 -15.36 -14.46
N SER A 43 8.62 -16.62 -14.61
CA SER A 43 9.83 -16.97 -15.37
C SER A 43 9.65 -16.66 -16.87
N VAL A 44 10.76 -16.58 -17.63
CA VAL A 44 10.82 -16.10 -19.04
C VAL A 44 9.95 -16.88 -20.03
N CYS A 45 9.30 -17.98 -19.62
CA CYS A 45 8.35 -18.71 -20.46
C CYS A 45 7.01 -19.02 -19.75
N GLY A 46 6.69 -18.32 -18.64
CA GLY A 46 5.44 -18.48 -17.89
C GLY A 46 5.26 -19.82 -17.16
N LYS A 47 6.30 -20.67 -17.12
CA LYS A 47 6.21 -22.03 -16.55
C LYS A 47 6.32 -22.08 -15.02
N TYR A 48 6.98 -21.10 -14.42
CA TYR A 48 7.23 -21.06 -12.98
C TYR A 48 6.91 -19.68 -12.41
N LEU A 49 6.40 -19.68 -11.17
CA LEU A 49 6.11 -18.50 -10.37
C LEU A 49 7.04 -18.50 -9.15
N SER A 50 7.75 -17.39 -8.94
CA SER A 50 8.55 -17.16 -7.74
C SER A 50 7.87 -16.07 -6.91
N PRO A 51 7.50 -16.31 -5.64
CA PRO A 51 6.91 -15.29 -4.78
C PRO A 51 7.89 -14.12 -4.58
N THR A 52 7.35 -12.90 -4.45
CA THR A 52 8.16 -11.69 -4.23
C THR A 52 7.67 -10.88 -3.04
N LEU A 53 6.37 -10.56 -3.03
CA LEU A 53 5.74 -9.76 -1.99
C LEU A 53 4.41 -10.40 -1.58
N LYS A 54 4.04 -10.27 -0.31
CA LYS A 54 2.70 -10.56 0.17
C LYS A 54 2.17 -9.35 0.91
N TYR A 55 0.91 -9.02 0.63
CA TYR A 55 0.19 -7.94 1.29
C TYR A 55 -0.92 -8.54 2.13
N ASN A 56 -1.01 -8.14 3.40
CA ASN A 56 -2.15 -8.45 4.25
C ASN A 56 -2.95 -7.16 4.50
N TYR A 57 -4.27 -7.24 4.41
CA TYR A 57 -5.15 -6.09 4.48
C TYR A 57 -6.01 -6.14 5.73
N VAL A 58 -6.10 -5.01 6.41
CA VAL A 58 -7.03 -4.77 7.52
C VAL A 58 -7.97 -3.65 7.10
N TYR A 59 -9.25 -3.80 7.41
CA TYR A 59 -10.29 -2.83 7.07
C TYR A 59 -10.91 -2.23 8.34
N ASP A 60 -11.39 -1.00 8.23
CA ASP A 60 -12.16 -0.36 9.29
C ASP A 60 -13.63 -0.80 9.31
N GLY A 61 -14.43 -0.24 10.24
CA GLY A 61 -15.86 -0.56 10.37
C GLY A 61 -16.73 -0.19 9.16
N GLU A 62 -16.21 0.62 8.23
CA GLU A 62 -16.87 1.03 6.99
C GLU A 62 -16.32 0.26 5.77
N GLN A 63 -15.51 -0.79 6.00
CA GLN A 63 -14.83 -1.59 4.98
C GLN A 63 -13.85 -0.80 4.10
N ARG A 64 -13.32 0.32 4.61
CA ARG A 64 -12.20 1.02 3.99
C ARG A 64 -10.89 0.37 4.43
N LEU A 65 -9.89 0.39 3.56
CA LEU A 65 -8.56 -0.10 3.88
C LEU A 65 -8.01 0.72 5.04
N ALA A 66 -7.73 0.10 6.19
CA ALA A 66 -7.16 0.76 7.36
C ALA A 66 -5.66 0.52 7.47
N GLN A 67 -5.20 -0.68 7.09
CA GLN A 67 -3.78 -1.03 7.10
C GLN A 67 -3.45 -2.02 6.01
N LYS A 68 -2.27 -1.85 5.40
CA LYS A 68 -1.62 -2.83 4.51
C LYS A 68 -0.28 -3.23 5.11
N GLU A 69 -0.15 -4.49 5.52
CA GLU A 69 1.13 -5.07 5.91
C GLU A 69 1.85 -5.61 4.68
N VAL A 70 3.15 -5.30 4.55
CA VAL A 70 3.99 -5.77 3.45
C VAL A 70 5.03 -6.76 3.97
N LEU A 71 4.98 -7.95 3.40
CA LEU A 71 5.92 -9.05 3.61
C LEU A 71 6.78 -9.23 2.36
N LYS A 72 8.06 -9.52 2.54
CA LYS A 72 9.01 -9.86 1.47
C LYS A 72 9.34 -11.34 1.53
N TRP A 73 9.42 -11.98 0.36
CA TRP A 73 9.84 -13.37 0.30
C TRP A 73 11.36 -13.46 0.44
N ASN A 74 11.84 -14.32 1.34
CA ASN A 74 13.24 -14.66 1.45
C ASN A 74 13.51 -15.98 0.71
N ASP A 75 14.17 -15.89 -0.45
CA ASP A 75 14.49 -17.05 -1.30
C ASP A 75 15.48 -18.04 -0.65
N ILE A 76 16.19 -17.64 0.41
CA ILE A 76 17.16 -18.49 1.12
C ILE A 76 16.46 -19.31 2.19
N THR A 77 15.61 -18.69 3.00
CA THR A 77 14.87 -19.37 4.08
C THR A 77 13.55 -19.97 3.63
N GLU A 78 13.06 -19.58 2.45
CA GLU A 78 11.74 -19.92 1.92
C GLU A 78 10.60 -19.47 2.86
N GLU A 79 10.74 -18.27 3.42
CA GLU A 79 9.78 -17.70 4.38
C GLU A 79 9.39 -16.26 4.02
N TRP A 80 8.21 -15.84 4.49
CA TRP A 80 7.76 -14.45 4.43
C TRP A 80 8.31 -13.65 5.60
N GLU A 81 9.08 -12.61 5.30
CA GLU A 81 9.66 -11.70 6.28
C GLU A 81 8.89 -10.37 6.33
N LYS A 82 8.61 -9.88 7.53
CA LYS A 82 7.99 -8.56 7.74
C LYS A 82 8.91 -7.45 7.24
N SER A 83 8.34 -6.54 6.47
CA SER A 83 9.07 -5.40 5.90
C SER A 83 8.58 -4.08 6.49
N HIS A 84 7.31 -3.73 6.28
CA HIS A 84 6.71 -2.50 6.80
C HIS A 84 5.18 -2.59 6.78
N ILE A 85 4.54 -1.63 7.43
CA ILE A 85 3.10 -1.39 7.33
C ILE A 85 2.84 -0.02 6.72
N LEU A 86 1.71 0.09 6.03
CA LEU A 86 1.10 1.34 5.61
C LEU A 86 -0.23 1.49 6.35
N ASN A 87 -0.40 2.57 7.13
CA ASN A 87 -1.67 2.89 7.80
C ASN A 87 -2.40 3.97 7.00
N TYR A 88 -3.70 3.78 6.81
CA TYR A 88 -4.56 4.67 6.04
C TYR A 88 -5.49 5.40 6.98
N LEU A 89 -5.40 6.72 6.99
CA LEU A 89 -6.14 7.62 7.85
C LEU A 89 -7.00 8.51 6.96
N TYR A 90 -8.32 8.37 7.04
CA TYR A 90 -9.26 9.14 6.23
C TYR A 90 -9.76 10.38 6.98
N ASP A 91 -9.93 11.46 6.24
CA ASP A 91 -10.59 12.69 6.69
C ASP A 91 -11.65 13.16 5.67
N GLU A 92 -12.28 14.31 5.91
CA GLU A 92 -13.38 14.82 5.09
C GLU A 92 -12.94 15.19 3.65
N ASN A 93 -11.71 15.65 3.47
CA ASN A 93 -11.19 16.17 2.20
C ASN A 93 -10.12 15.25 1.59
N GLY A 94 -9.66 14.27 2.36
CA GLY A 94 -8.34 13.71 2.18
C GLY A 94 -8.13 12.35 2.84
N TYR A 95 -6.96 11.78 2.58
CA TYR A 95 -6.42 10.71 3.39
C TYR A 95 -4.91 10.81 3.50
N THR A 96 -4.38 10.25 4.59
CA THR A 96 -2.95 10.12 4.84
C THR A 96 -2.56 8.66 4.82
N ILE A 97 -1.45 8.35 4.14
CA ILE A 97 -0.75 7.07 4.24
C ILE A 97 0.47 7.27 5.13
N GLU A 98 0.53 6.55 6.25
CA GLU A 98 1.67 6.54 7.17
C GLU A 98 2.51 5.29 6.99
N TYR A 99 3.83 5.43 7.02
CA TYR A 99 4.80 4.35 6.86
C TYR A 99 5.54 4.05 8.17
N ALA A 100 5.54 2.79 8.57
CA ALA A 100 6.32 2.27 9.70
C ALA A 100 7.07 1.00 9.31
N ALA A 101 8.39 1.00 9.53
CA ALA A 101 9.27 -0.13 9.21
C ALA A 101 9.22 -1.22 10.28
N TRP A 102 9.42 -2.47 9.89
CA TRP A 102 9.59 -3.58 10.83
C TRP A 102 10.91 -3.47 11.59
N ASN A 103 10.86 -3.54 12.92
CA ASN A 103 12.04 -3.64 13.77
C ASN A 103 12.22 -5.09 14.24
N SER A 104 13.11 -5.83 13.58
CA SER A 104 13.38 -7.23 13.92
C SER A 104 13.99 -7.42 15.31
N GLY A 105 14.72 -6.43 15.84
CA GLY A 105 15.29 -6.48 17.18
C GLY A 105 14.24 -6.37 18.28
N LYS A 106 13.19 -5.57 18.06
CA LYS A 106 12.07 -5.40 19.00
C LYS A 106 10.87 -6.32 18.72
N GLN A 107 10.84 -6.96 17.56
CA GLN A 107 9.72 -7.78 17.09
C GLN A 107 8.39 -7.00 17.00
N GLU A 108 8.47 -5.74 16.59
CA GLU A 108 7.32 -4.84 16.40
C GLU A 108 7.56 -3.87 15.23
N TYR A 109 6.48 -3.29 14.71
CA TYR A 109 6.60 -2.16 13.79
C TYR A 109 7.00 -0.91 14.57
N ALA A 110 7.98 -0.18 14.04
CA ALA A 110 8.51 1.03 14.66
C ALA A 110 7.51 2.20 14.59
N ASP A 111 7.90 3.34 15.16
CA ASP A 111 7.17 4.58 14.99
C ASP A 111 7.10 4.99 13.51
N VAL A 112 6.11 5.82 13.18
CA VAL A 112 5.91 6.33 11.82
C VAL A 112 7.05 7.27 11.46
N ILE A 113 7.75 7.00 10.36
CA ILE A 113 8.93 7.77 9.91
C ILE A 113 8.69 8.55 8.62
N ALA A 114 7.61 8.24 7.90
CA ALA A 114 7.22 8.95 6.69
C ALA A 114 5.71 8.91 6.53
N LYS A 115 5.16 9.92 5.85
CA LYS A 115 3.76 9.94 5.48
C LYS A 115 3.53 10.66 4.16
N GLN A 116 2.47 10.29 3.46
CA GLN A 116 2.00 11.00 2.28
C GLN A 116 0.55 11.39 2.47
N THR A 117 0.24 12.66 2.23
CA THR A 117 -1.13 13.18 2.29
C THR A 117 -1.69 13.33 0.88
N TYR A 118 -3.00 13.15 0.79
CA TYR A 118 -3.83 13.34 -0.38
C TYR A 118 -4.98 14.22 0.06
N ASP A 119 -5.04 15.46 -0.43
CA ASP A 119 -6.02 16.45 0.01
C ASP A 119 -6.73 17.03 -1.23
N GLU A 120 -8.05 16.84 -1.34
CA GLU A 120 -8.86 17.37 -2.43
C GLU A 120 -9.40 18.76 -2.06
N GLY A 121 -9.04 19.77 -2.86
CA GLY A 121 -9.57 21.12 -2.74
C GLY A 121 -11.02 21.22 -3.23
N THR A 122 -11.71 22.30 -2.84
CA THR A 122 -13.10 22.58 -3.26
C THR A 122 -13.27 22.78 -4.77
N ASP A 123 -12.16 23.01 -5.48
CA ASP A 123 -12.05 23.15 -6.93
C ASP A 123 -11.81 21.80 -7.65
N GLY A 124 -11.76 20.69 -6.90
CA GLY A 124 -11.49 19.33 -7.41
C GLY A 124 -10.01 19.08 -7.71
N VAL A 125 -9.12 19.95 -7.24
CA VAL A 125 -7.67 19.80 -7.38
C VAL A 125 -7.15 18.91 -6.25
N LEU A 126 -6.35 17.89 -6.59
CA LEU A 126 -5.72 17.01 -5.61
C LEU A 126 -4.31 17.51 -5.29
N TYR A 127 -4.05 17.77 -4.02
CA TYR A 127 -2.75 18.11 -3.47
C TYR A 127 -2.15 16.87 -2.83
N ILE A 128 -0.92 16.53 -3.22
CA ILE A 128 -0.20 15.37 -2.72
C ILE A 128 1.10 15.87 -2.09
N ALA A 129 1.38 15.50 -0.85
CA ALA A 129 2.61 15.90 -0.18
C ALA A 129 3.26 14.75 0.57
N LEU A 130 4.58 14.59 0.41
CA LEU A 130 5.39 13.60 1.10
C LEU A 130 6.15 14.27 2.24
N TYR A 131 6.11 13.65 3.42
CA TYR A 131 6.80 14.09 4.62
C TYR A 131 7.67 12.97 5.17
N ARG A 132 8.79 13.35 5.79
CA ARG A 132 9.61 12.47 6.63
C ARG A 132 9.73 13.07 8.02
N TRP A 133 9.74 12.20 9.03
CA TRP A 133 9.96 12.60 10.40
C TRP A 133 11.41 13.03 10.59
N ASP A 134 11.64 14.18 11.23
CA ASP A 134 12.96 14.61 11.67
C ASP A 134 13.06 14.49 13.20
N ASP A 135 13.84 13.53 13.67
CA ASP A 135 14.10 13.31 15.09
C ASP A 135 14.79 14.52 15.76
N SER A 136 15.57 15.30 14.99
CA SER A 136 16.31 16.43 15.53
C SER A 136 15.39 17.62 15.83
N GLY A 137 14.47 17.91 14.91
CA GLY A 137 13.46 18.96 15.03
C GLY A 137 12.20 18.52 15.78
N ASN A 138 11.99 17.20 15.94
CA ASN A 138 10.76 16.61 16.47
C ASN A 138 9.51 17.08 15.69
N ASP A 139 9.62 17.11 14.37
CA ASP A 139 8.57 17.59 13.47
C ASP A 139 8.62 16.90 12.09
N TRP A 140 7.53 17.01 11.34
CA TRP A 140 7.41 16.52 9.97
C TRP A 140 8.03 17.50 8.97
N VAL A 141 9.03 17.04 8.22
CA VAL A 141 9.65 17.83 7.16
C VAL A 141 9.09 17.41 5.81
N LYS A 142 8.44 18.35 5.11
CA LYS A 142 7.96 18.14 3.74
C LYS A 142 9.16 17.91 2.80
N GLN A 143 9.14 16.80 2.09
CA GLN A 143 10.20 16.40 1.16
C GLN A 143 9.85 16.78 -0.28
N ASN A 144 8.60 16.61 -0.66
CA ASN A 144 8.10 16.88 -2.01
C ASN A 144 6.60 17.17 -1.96
N ASP A 145 6.09 17.92 -2.94
CA ASP A 145 4.67 18.06 -3.21
C ASP A 145 4.36 18.03 -4.71
N MET A 146 3.16 17.57 -5.02
CA MET A 146 2.64 17.45 -6.38
C MET A 146 1.18 17.87 -6.39
N VAL A 147 0.76 18.47 -7.51
CA VAL A 147 -0.65 18.79 -7.76
C VAL A 147 -1.11 17.93 -8.94
N ALA A 148 -2.27 17.32 -8.79
CA ALA A 148 -2.88 16.53 -9.82
C ALA A 148 -4.34 16.95 -10.05
N MET A 149 -4.78 16.85 -11.30
CA MET A 149 -6.18 17.09 -11.71
C MET A 149 -6.64 15.87 -12.51
N ASN A 150 -7.90 15.46 -12.33
CA ASN A 150 -8.52 14.34 -13.05
C ASN A 150 -7.85 12.96 -12.85
N LEU A 151 -7.44 12.61 -11.62
CA LEU A 151 -6.96 11.26 -11.31
C LEU A 151 -8.16 10.33 -11.02
N SER A 152 -8.22 9.18 -11.69
CA SER A 152 -9.11 8.08 -11.28
C SER A 152 -8.56 7.37 -10.04
N GLY A 153 -9.42 6.79 -9.18
CA GLY A 153 -8.96 6.12 -7.95
C GLY A 153 -8.06 4.91 -8.17
N GLU A 154 -8.09 4.29 -9.35
CA GLU A 154 -7.13 3.25 -9.73
C GLU A 154 -5.67 3.78 -9.69
N LEU A 155 -5.44 5.05 -10.05
CA LEU A 155 -4.10 5.64 -10.04
C LEU A 155 -3.62 5.97 -8.62
N LEU A 156 -4.53 6.32 -7.71
CA LEU A 156 -4.20 6.68 -6.32
C LEU A 156 -3.65 5.49 -5.52
N THR A 157 -4.12 4.27 -5.82
CA THR A 157 -3.57 3.03 -5.24
C THR A 157 -2.20 2.63 -5.80
N SER A 158 -1.74 3.29 -6.88
CA SER A 158 -0.45 3.03 -7.52
C SER A 158 0.64 4.02 -7.12
N LEU A 159 0.28 5.18 -6.55
CA LEU A 159 1.20 6.05 -5.82
C LEU A 159 1.31 5.58 -4.36
N GLU A 160 1.79 4.36 -4.15
CA GLU A 160 2.22 3.97 -2.80
C GLU A 160 3.63 4.52 -2.54
N LEU A 161 3.94 4.78 -1.27
CA LEU A 161 5.26 5.24 -0.81
C LEU A 161 6.36 4.24 -1.25
N GLU A 162 6.99 4.50 -2.40
CA GLU A 162 8.26 3.87 -2.75
C GLU A 162 9.38 4.66 -2.06
N LEU A 163 9.73 4.28 -0.82
CA LEU A 163 10.93 4.75 -0.12
C LEU A 163 12.16 3.92 -0.47
#